data_AF-Q6EK61-F1
#
_entry.id   AF-Q6EK61-F1
#
_cell.length_a   1.000
_cell.length_b   1.000
_cell.length_c   1.000
_cell.angle_alpha   90.00
_cell.angle_beta   90.00
_cell.angle_gamma   90.00
#
_symmetry.space_group_name_H-M   'P 1'
#
loop_
_entity.id
_entity.type
_entity.pdbx_description
1 polymer ?
#
loop_
_entity_poly.entity_id
_entity_poly.type
_entity_poly.pdbx_seq_one_letter_code
_entity_poly.pdbx_strand_id
1 'polypeptide(L)'
;SQLSQFMDQNNPLSEVTHKRRISALGPGGLTRERAGFEVRDVHPTHYGRVCPIETPEGPNIGLINSLSVYARTNNYGFLETPYRKVVNGQVTEEIEYLSAIEEGNYVIAQANSSLDDELRFTDAFVTCRGEHGESGLYRPEEIHYMDVSPQQVVSVAAALIPFLEHDDANRAL
;
A
#
# COMPACT_ATOMS: atom_id res chain seq x y z
N SER A 1 -22.50 -6.98 17.34
CA SER A 1 -21.66 -7.64 16.31
C SER A 1 -20.21 -7.27 16.56
N GLN A 2 -19.23 -8.15 16.35
CA GLN A 2 -17.80 -7.85 16.55
C GLN A 2 -17.28 -6.71 15.66
N LEU A 3 -17.94 -6.47 14.53
CA LEU A 3 -17.65 -5.36 13.60
C LEU A 3 -18.40 -4.07 13.95
N SER A 4 -19.36 -4.12 14.87
CA SER A 4 -20.03 -2.93 15.42
C SER A 4 -19.31 -2.56 16.71
N GLN A 5 -18.31 -1.69 16.57
CA GLN A 5 -17.39 -1.29 17.63
C GLN A 5 -17.80 0.06 18.21
N PHE A 6 -17.49 0.28 19.50
CA PHE A 6 -17.59 1.60 20.09
C PHE A 6 -16.49 2.49 19.51
N MET A 7 -16.86 3.68 19.03
CA MET A 7 -15.95 4.58 18.34
C MET A 7 -14.78 4.98 19.26
N ASP A 8 -13.55 4.97 18.73
CA ASP A 8 -12.39 5.49 19.45
C ASP A 8 -12.34 7.00 19.22
N GLN A 9 -12.48 7.77 20.30
CA GLN A 9 -12.65 9.22 20.30
C GLN A 9 -11.60 9.92 21.17
N ASN A 10 -10.43 9.31 21.36
CA ASN A 10 -9.36 9.93 22.13
C ASN A 10 -8.84 11.24 21.48
N ASN A 11 -8.76 11.26 20.14
CA ASN A 11 -8.41 12.44 19.35
C ASN A 11 -8.89 12.26 17.89
N PRO A 12 -8.84 13.31 17.03
CA PRO A 12 -9.31 13.20 15.65
C PRO A 12 -8.57 12.15 14.81
N LEU A 13 -7.29 11.89 15.07
CA LEU A 13 -6.53 10.86 14.36
C LEU A 13 -7.04 9.47 14.72
N SER A 14 -7.29 9.19 16.01
CA SER A 14 -7.90 7.93 16.47
C SER A 14 -9.25 7.68 15.80
N GLU A 15 -10.03 8.74 15.56
CA GLU A 15 -11.30 8.58 14.85
C GLU A 15 -11.11 8.20 13.38
N VAL A 16 -10.17 8.84 12.70
CA VAL A 16 -9.88 8.58 11.28
C VAL A 16 -9.30 7.18 11.11
N THR A 17 -8.34 6.78 11.94
CA THR A 17 -7.72 5.44 11.86
C THR A 17 -8.73 4.35 12.16
N HIS A 18 -9.59 4.52 13.16
CA HIS A 18 -10.64 3.54 13.47
C HIS A 18 -11.62 3.37 12.28
N LYS A 19 -12.04 4.47 11.63
CA LYS A 19 -12.90 4.39 10.43
C LYS A 19 -12.21 3.73 9.22
N ARG A 20 -10.88 3.72 9.17
CA ARG A 20 -10.07 3.13 8.08
C ARG A 20 -9.51 1.74 8.41
N ARG A 21 -9.94 1.14 9.52
CA ARG A 21 -9.49 -0.16 10.00
C ARG A 21 -10.12 -1.29 9.21
N ILE A 22 -9.30 -2.26 8.82
CA ILE A 22 -9.70 -3.53 8.24
C ILE A 22 -9.45 -4.63 9.27
N SER A 23 -10.46 -5.47 9.53
CA SER A 23 -10.33 -6.59 10.46
C SER A 23 -10.60 -7.91 9.76
N ALA A 24 -9.66 -8.85 9.92
CA ALA A 24 -9.83 -10.24 9.50
C ALA A 24 -10.69 -11.05 10.50
N LEU A 25 -11.05 -10.45 11.64
CA LEU A 25 -11.83 -11.07 12.70
C LEU A 25 -13.31 -10.74 12.55
N GLY A 26 -14.18 -11.67 12.94
CA GLY A 26 -15.64 -11.46 12.92
C GLY A 26 -16.39 -12.67 12.36
N PRO A 27 -17.73 -12.62 12.34
CA PRO A 27 -18.54 -13.64 11.71
C PRO A 27 -18.14 -13.83 10.23
N GLY A 28 -17.79 -15.06 9.84
CA GLY A 28 -17.29 -15.38 8.50
C GLY A 28 -15.80 -15.11 8.26
N GLY A 29 -15.11 -14.50 9.21
CA GLY A 29 -13.65 -14.29 9.19
C GLY A 29 -12.87 -15.35 9.97
N LEU A 30 -11.65 -15.00 10.35
CA LEU A 30 -10.77 -15.85 11.15
C LEU A 30 -11.09 -15.74 12.64
N THR A 31 -10.84 -16.82 13.38
CA THR A 31 -10.72 -16.77 14.84
C THR A 31 -9.25 -16.62 15.22
N ARG A 32 -8.98 -15.97 16.36
CA ARG A 32 -7.60 -15.74 16.83
C ARG A 32 -6.78 -17.03 16.93
N GLU A 33 -7.42 -18.12 17.36
CA GLU A 33 -6.79 -19.44 17.55
C GLU A 33 -6.45 -20.15 16.23
N ARG A 34 -7.14 -19.81 15.13
CA ARG A 34 -6.91 -20.39 13.80
C ARG A 34 -6.03 -19.52 12.90
N ALA A 35 -5.70 -18.31 13.35
CA ALA A 35 -4.84 -17.39 12.62
C ALA A 35 -3.36 -17.75 12.84
N GLY A 36 -2.81 -18.54 11.92
CA GLY A 36 -1.39 -18.88 11.86
C GLY A 36 -0.49 -17.69 11.55
N PHE A 37 0.80 -17.97 11.39
CA PHE A 37 1.80 -16.94 11.09
C PHE A 37 1.60 -16.33 9.69
N GLU A 38 1.34 -17.17 8.68
CA GLU A 38 1.23 -16.75 7.27
C GLU A 38 0.14 -15.70 7.01
N VAL A 39 -0.98 -15.74 7.75
CA VAL A 39 -2.08 -14.77 7.59
C VAL A 39 -1.83 -13.43 8.30
N ARG A 40 -0.77 -13.34 9.11
CA ARG A 40 -0.38 -12.14 9.85
C ARG A 40 0.78 -11.40 9.18
N ASP A 41 1.47 -12.06 8.26
CA ASP A 41 2.63 -11.50 7.60
C ASP A 41 2.24 -10.44 6.55
N VAL A 42 3.19 -9.57 6.21
CA VAL A 42 3.00 -8.55 5.18
C VAL A 42 3.15 -9.20 3.82
N HIS A 43 2.08 -9.22 3.04
CA HIS A 43 2.10 -9.74 1.69
C HIS A 43 2.50 -8.64 0.68
N PRO A 44 3.27 -8.93 -0.39
CA PRO A 44 3.66 -7.94 -1.39
C PRO A 44 2.48 -7.17 -2.01
N THR A 45 1.33 -7.83 -2.21
CA THR A 45 0.12 -7.18 -2.75
C THR A 45 -0.53 -6.16 -1.81
N HIS A 46 -0.09 -6.08 -0.55
CA HIS A 46 -0.51 -5.02 0.38
C HIS A 46 0.02 -3.65 -0.03
N TYR A 47 1.05 -3.57 -0.89
CA TYR A 47 1.62 -2.31 -1.36
C TYR A 47 0.53 -1.37 -1.89
N GLY A 48 0.45 -0.16 -1.32
CA GLY A 48 -0.56 0.84 -1.69
C GLY A 48 -1.99 0.58 -1.17
N ARG A 49 -2.25 -0.56 -0.53
CA ARG A 49 -3.60 -1.01 -0.14
C ARG A 49 -3.77 -1.14 1.37
N VAL A 50 -2.85 -1.85 2.02
CA VAL A 50 -2.85 -2.10 3.46
C VAL A 50 -1.52 -1.66 4.02
N CYS A 51 -1.54 -0.82 5.05
CA CYS A 51 -0.33 -0.31 5.65
C CYS A 51 0.46 -1.44 6.33
N PRO A 52 1.76 -1.57 6.05
CA PRO A 52 2.60 -2.61 6.66
C PRO A 52 3.08 -2.25 8.08
N ILE A 53 2.88 -1.01 8.52
CA ILE A 53 3.37 -0.49 9.80
C ILE A 53 2.23 -0.46 10.83
N GLU A 54 1.10 0.15 10.49
CA GLU A 54 0.02 0.38 11.45
C GLU A 54 -0.82 -0.89 11.68
N THR A 55 -0.41 -1.69 12.67
CA THR A 55 -1.14 -2.84 13.18
C THR A 55 -0.99 -2.92 14.71
N PRO A 56 -2.01 -3.38 15.46
CA PRO A 56 -1.89 -3.46 16.91
C PRO A 56 -0.83 -4.47 17.35
N GLU A 57 -0.03 -4.10 18.34
CA GLU A 57 0.88 -5.03 19.01
C GLU A 57 0.12 -6.17 19.73
N GLY A 58 0.83 -7.29 19.94
CA GLY A 58 0.35 -8.42 20.71
C GLY A 58 -0.57 -9.37 19.91
N PRO A 59 -1.66 -9.90 20.49
CA PRO A 59 -2.38 -11.04 19.90
C PRO A 59 -3.13 -10.73 18.60
N ASN A 60 -3.34 -9.45 18.28
CA ASN A 60 -4.06 -9.01 17.08
C ASN A 60 -3.14 -8.55 15.95
N ILE A 61 -1.81 -8.65 16.10
CA ILE A 61 -0.85 -8.27 15.06
C ILE A 61 -1.16 -8.97 13.74
N GLY A 62 -1.21 -8.19 12.66
CA GLY A 62 -1.53 -8.64 11.29
C GLY A 62 -3.01 -8.98 11.03
N LEU A 63 -3.85 -9.09 12.08
CA LEU A 63 -5.29 -9.38 11.95
C LEU A 63 -6.18 -8.15 11.95
N ILE A 64 -5.62 -7.04 12.41
CA ILE A 64 -6.21 -5.70 12.34
C ILE A 64 -5.17 -4.84 11.65
N ASN A 65 -5.53 -4.29 10.51
CA ASN A 65 -4.65 -3.44 9.71
C ASN A 65 -5.39 -2.14 9.37
N SER A 66 -4.65 -1.15 8.89
CA SER A 66 -5.21 0.12 8.43
C SER A 66 -5.03 0.27 6.91
N LEU A 67 -6.02 0.88 6.24
CA LEU A 67 -5.91 1.23 4.83
C LEU A 67 -4.75 2.21 4.59
N SER A 68 -3.98 1.98 3.52
CA SER A 68 -3.00 2.97 3.04
C SER A 68 -3.68 4.27 2.61
N VAL A 69 -2.92 5.36 2.48
CA VAL A 69 -3.44 6.72 2.24
C VAL A 69 -4.34 6.79 1.00
N TYR A 70 -3.87 6.26 -0.14
CA TYR A 70 -4.58 6.37 -1.43
C TYR A 70 -5.44 5.16 -1.79
N ALA A 71 -5.47 4.15 -0.92
CA ALA A 71 -6.24 2.94 -1.14
C ALA A 71 -7.74 3.25 -1.22
N ARG A 72 -8.43 2.62 -2.18
CA ARG A 72 -9.89 2.63 -2.29
C ARG A 72 -10.44 1.22 -2.48
N THR A 73 -11.72 1.05 -2.22
CA THR A 73 -12.44 -0.21 -2.49
C THR A 73 -13.28 -0.07 -3.75
N ASN A 74 -13.23 -1.06 -4.64
CA ASN A 74 -14.06 -1.08 -5.84
C ASN A 74 -15.44 -1.71 -5.59
N ASN A 75 -16.28 -1.75 -6.62
CA ASN A 75 -17.66 -2.27 -6.52
C ASN A 75 -17.76 -3.75 -6.13
N TYR A 76 -16.67 -4.52 -6.29
CA TYR A 76 -16.60 -5.94 -5.93
C TYR A 76 -16.00 -6.16 -4.54
N GLY A 77 -15.51 -5.11 -3.88
CA GLY A 77 -14.88 -5.20 -2.57
C GLY A 77 -13.35 -5.37 -2.61
N PHE A 78 -12.70 -5.34 -3.78
CA PHE A 78 -11.25 -5.39 -3.87
C PHE A 78 -10.63 -4.02 -3.58
N LEU A 79 -9.42 -4.04 -2.98
CA LEU A 79 -8.63 -2.84 -2.76
C LEU A 79 -7.83 -2.48 -4.02
N GLU A 80 -7.90 -1.22 -4.39
CA GLU A 80 -7.18 -0.62 -5.52
C GLU A 80 -6.29 0.51 -5.01
N THR A 81 -5.19 0.75 -5.71
CA THR A 81 -4.28 1.87 -5.47
C THR A 81 -3.99 2.59 -6.79
N PRO A 82 -3.81 3.92 -6.78
CA PRO A 82 -3.58 4.69 -8.00
C PRO A 82 -2.13 4.59 -8.48
N TYR A 83 -1.95 4.67 -9.78
CA TYR A 83 -0.67 4.74 -10.47
C TYR A 83 -0.73 5.73 -11.64
N ARG A 84 0.41 6.37 -11.96
CA ARG A 84 0.57 7.19 -13.17
C ARG A 84 0.91 6.28 -14.34
N LYS A 85 0.20 6.42 -15.46
CA LYS A 85 0.47 5.65 -16.67
C LYS A 85 1.75 6.11 -17.35
N VAL A 86 2.54 5.16 -17.83
CA VAL A 86 3.78 5.41 -18.60
C VAL A 86 3.56 4.94 -20.03
N VAL A 87 3.91 5.80 -20.99
CA VAL A 87 3.79 5.50 -22.43
C VAL A 87 5.13 5.79 -23.09
N ASN A 88 5.76 4.76 -23.67
CA ASN A 88 7.06 4.87 -24.36
C ASN A 88 8.15 5.57 -23.51
N GLY A 89 8.27 5.18 -22.24
CA GLY A 89 9.27 5.76 -21.32
C GLY A 89 8.95 7.17 -20.82
N GLN A 90 7.78 7.72 -21.14
CA GLN A 90 7.31 9.01 -20.65
C GLN A 90 6.16 8.81 -19.66
N VAL A 91 6.31 9.36 -18.45
CA VAL A 91 5.29 9.35 -17.41
C VAL A 91 4.22 10.39 -17.75
N THR A 92 2.95 10.01 -17.61
CA THR A 92 1.81 10.88 -17.90
C THR A 92 1.11 11.36 -16.62
N GLU A 93 0.20 12.31 -16.77
CA GLU A 93 -0.72 12.75 -15.70
C GLU A 93 -1.98 11.87 -15.61
N GLU A 94 -2.12 10.84 -16.45
CA GLU A 94 -3.25 9.91 -16.41
C GLU A 94 -3.07 8.97 -15.22
N ILE A 95 -4.04 9.02 -14.29
CA ILE A 95 -4.07 8.17 -13.10
C ILE A 95 -5.05 7.02 -13.31
N GLU A 96 -4.55 5.80 -13.20
CA GLU A 96 -5.36 4.58 -13.22
C GLU A 96 -5.27 3.87 -11.86
N TYR A 97 -6.39 3.33 -11.41
CA TYR A 97 -6.46 2.55 -10.17
C TYR A 97 -6.41 1.08 -10.53
N LEU A 98 -5.45 0.36 -9.95
CA LEU A 98 -5.25 -1.06 -10.23
C LEU A 98 -5.55 -1.89 -8.99
N SER A 99 -6.29 -2.98 -9.18
CA SER A 99 -6.41 -4.06 -8.19
C SER A 99 -5.10 -4.85 -8.11
N ALA A 100 -4.93 -5.65 -7.05
CA ALA A 100 -3.73 -6.47 -6.88
C ALA A 100 -3.54 -7.49 -8.02
N ILE A 101 -4.62 -7.92 -8.66
CA ILE A 101 -4.61 -8.88 -9.77
C ILE A 101 -4.11 -8.20 -11.05
N GLU A 102 -4.60 -7.00 -11.33
CA GLU A 102 -4.18 -6.21 -12.49
C GLU A 102 -2.71 -5.78 -12.35
N GLU A 103 -2.34 -5.27 -11.17
CA GLU A 103 -0.98 -4.85 -10.83
C GLU A 103 0.06 -5.94 -11.13
N GLY A 104 -0.27 -7.21 -10.87
CA GLY A 104 0.64 -8.33 -11.07
C GLY A 104 1.10 -8.56 -12.51
N ASN A 105 0.48 -7.93 -13.51
CA ASN A 105 0.82 -8.05 -14.93
C ASN A 105 1.65 -6.87 -15.47
N TYR A 106 2.04 -5.93 -14.59
CA TYR A 106 2.69 -4.69 -15.01
C TYR A 106 4.01 -4.45 -14.28
N VAL A 107 4.89 -3.72 -14.94
CA VAL A 107 6.14 -3.20 -14.36
C VAL A 107 5.89 -1.78 -13.87
N ILE A 108 6.12 -1.54 -12.58
CA ILE A 108 5.79 -0.29 -11.90
C ILE A 108 7.04 0.34 -11.29
N ALA A 109 7.37 1.55 -11.75
CA ALA A 109 8.46 2.35 -11.23
C ALA A 109 8.12 3.03 -9.88
N GLN A 110 9.14 3.29 -9.08
CA GLN A 110 8.99 4.00 -7.81
C GLN A 110 8.79 5.51 -8.04
N ALA A 111 8.06 6.17 -7.13
CA ALA A 111 7.72 7.59 -7.21
C ALA A 111 8.94 8.54 -7.20
N ASN A 112 10.08 8.09 -6.67
CA ASN A 112 11.33 8.84 -6.57
C ASN A 112 12.31 8.58 -7.73
N SER A 113 11.87 7.88 -8.78
CA SER A 113 12.70 7.63 -9.97
C SER A 113 13.02 8.94 -10.69
N SER A 114 14.25 9.06 -11.22
CA SER A 114 14.74 10.29 -11.86
C SER A 114 14.02 10.56 -13.19
N LEU A 115 13.43 11.75 -13.33
CA LEU A 115 12.75 12.21 -14.54
C LEU A 115 13.33 13.54 -15.04
N ASP A 116 13.27 13.78 -16.34
CA ASP A 116 13.55 15.09 -16.94
C ASP A 116 12.32 16.03 -16.93
N ASP A 117 12.48 17.24 -17.49
CA ASP A 117 11.42 18.25 -17.57
C ASP A 117 10.24 17.82 -18.46
N GLU A 118 10.43 16.82 -19.32
CA GLU A 118 9.38 16.22 -20.17
C GLU A 118 8.76 14.96 -19.52
N LEU A 119 9.08 14.65 -18.27
CA LEU A 119 8.64 13.47 -17.52
C LEU A 119 9.14 12.15 -18.11
N ARG A 120 10.32 12.13 -18.72
CA ARG A 120 10.97 10.91 -19.20
C ARG A 120 12.02 10.43 -18.22
N PHE A 121 12.17 9.12 -18.09
CA PHE A 121 13.21 8.54 -17.26
C PHE A 121 14.60 8.91 -17.79
N THR A 122 15.45 9.44 -16.91
CA THR A 122 16.83 9.84 -17.27
C THR A 122 17.81 8.68 -17.17
N ASP A 123 17.50 7.69 -16.35
CA ASP A 123 18.34 6.52 -16.10
C ASP A 123 18.11 5.43 -17.16
N ALA A 124 19.17 4.76 -17.60
CA ALA A 124 19.07 3.67 -18.58
C ALA A 124 18.35 2.43 -18.03
N PHE A 125 18.39 2.25 -16.71
CA PHE A 125 17.68 1.21 -15.98
C PHE A 125 17.07 1.79 -14.71
N VAL A 126 15.80 1.50 -14.48
CA VAL A 126 15.01 2.03 -13.36
C VAL A 126 14.61 0.88 -12.44
N THR A 127 14.73 1.08 -11.14
CA THR A 127 14.25 0.13 -10.13
C THR A 127 12.73 0.09 -10.13
N CYS A 128 12.17 -1.07 -10.46
CA CYS A 128 10.74 -1.28 -10.54
C CYS A 128 10.30 -2.52 -9.76
N ARG A 129 9.02 -2.52 -9.39
CA ARG A 129 8.29 -3.75 -9.04
C ARG A 129 7.76 -4.34 -10.35
N GLY A 130 8.34 -5.45 -10.78
CA GLY A 130 7.97 -6.18 -11.97
C GLY A 130 6.74 -7.07 -11.76
N GLU A 131 6.49 -7.90 -12.77
CA GLU A 131 5.42 -8.89 -12.74
C GLU A 131 5.52 -9.77 -11.50
N HIS A 132 4.36 -10.11 -10.92
CA HIS A 132 4.24 -10.88 -9.68
C HIS A 132 4.94 -10.29 -8.44
N GLY A 133 5.34 -9.01 -8.48
CA GLY A 133 5.91 -8.29 -7.34
C GLY A 133 7.43 -8.48 -7.16
N GLU A 134 8.12 -9.07 -8.14
CA GLU A 134 9.58 -9.18 -8.09
C GLU A 134 10.25 -7.81 -8.29
N SER A 135 11.25 -7.48 -7.47
CA SER A 135 11.99 -6.23 -7.63
C SER A 135 13.14 -6.42 -8.61
N GLY A 136 13.29 -5.50 -9.57
CA GLY A 136 14.31 -5.61 -10.60
C GLY A 136 14.63 -4.26 -11.27
N LEU A 137 15.62 -4.30 -12.16
CA LEU A 137 16.02 -3.18 -13.01
C LEU A 137 15.42 -3.39 -14.41
N TYR A 138 14.66 -2.41 -14.88
CA TYR A 138 13.97 -2.45 -16.16
C TYR A 138 14.34 -1.24 -17.00
N ARG A 139 14.30 -1.37 -18.32
CA ARG A 139 14.50 -0.22 -19.21
C ARG A 139 13.23 0.65 -19.23
N PRO A 140 13.35 1.97 -19.43
CA PRO A 140 12.20 2.87 -19.50
C PRO A 140 11.06 2.41 -20.43
N GLU A 141 11.38 1.73 -21.52
CA GLU A 141 10.39 1.24 -22.49
C GLU A 141 9.58 0.03 -21.98
N GLU A 142 10.05 -0.66 -20.94
CA GLU A 142 9.41 -1.83 -20.33
C GLU A 142 8.48 -1.42 -19.16
N ILE A 143 8.53 -0.16 -18.73
CA ILE A 143 7.76 0.37 -17.61
C ILE A 143 6.36 0.77 -18.06
N HIS A 144 5.36 0.29 -17.34
CA HIS A 144 3.94 0.52 -17.66
C HIS A 144 3.32 1.60 -16.78
N TYR A 145 3.74 1.64 -15.51
CA TYR A 145 3.18 2.55 -14.51
C TYR A 145 4.26 3.09 -13.56
N MET A 146 3.92 4.13 -12.81
CA MET A 146 4.74 4.71 -11.76
C MET A 146 3.88 5.02 -10.53
N ASP A 147 4.42 4.83 -9.32
CA ASP A 147 3.78 5.24 -8.07
C ASP A 147 3.40 6.74 -8.08
N VAL A 148 2.27 7.11 -7.47
CA VAL A 148 1.84 8.51 -7.41
C VAL A 148 2.56 9.31 -6.31
N SER A 149 3.04 8.63 -5.27
CA SER A 149 3.65 9.26 -4.10
C SER A 149 4.51 8.26 -3.31
N PRO A 150 5.64 8.67 -2.72
CA PRO A 150 6.38 7.83 -1.78
C PRO A 150 5.54 7.40 -0.57
N GLN A 151 4.55 8.19 -0.17
CA GLN A 151 3.64 7.89 0.95
C GLN A 151 2.53 6.91 0.57
N GLN A 152 2.51 6.38 -0.66
CA GLN A 152 1.47 5.48 -1.13
C GLN A 152 1.34 4.21 -0.29
N VAL A 153 2.44 3.73 0.28
CA VAL A 153 2.51 2.46 1.04
C VAL A 153 1.92 2.57 2.44
N VAL A 154 2.02 3.73 3.06
CA VAL A 154 1.74 3.91 4.49
C VAL A 154 0.30 4.37 4.74
N SER A 155 -0.16 4.26 5.99
CA SER A 155 -1.46 4.75 6.43
C SER A 155 -1.42 6.25 6.72
N VAL A 156 -2.59 6.82 7.04
CA VAL A 156 -2.70 8.23 7.46
C VAL A 156 -1.89 8.50 8.74
N ALA A 157 -1.90 7.59 9.72
CA ALA A 157 -1.15 7.80 10.96
C ALA A 157 0.36 7.68 10.74
N ALA A 158 0.80 6.63 10.05
CA ALA A 158 2.23 6.44 9.78
C ALA A 158 2.81 7.56 8.90
N ALA A 159 2.02 8.11 7.96
CA ALA A 159 2.45 9.25 7.13
C ALA A 159 2.70 10.56 7.90
N LEU A 160 2.24 10.66 9.16
CA LEU A 160 2.47 11.82 10.02
C LEU A 160 3.78 11.74 10.82
N ILE A 161 4.48 10.60 10.76
CA ILE A 161 5.78 10.42 11.40
C ILE A 161 6.84 11.08 10.50
N PRO A 162 7.52 12.15 10.96
CA PRO A 162 8.60 12.76 10.20
C PRO A 162 9.80 11.82 10.15
N PHE A 163 10.50 11.77 9.02
CA PHE A 163 11.72 10.96 8.85
C PHE A 163 11.49 9.46 9.09
N LEU A 164 10.30 8.97 8.76
CA LEU A 164 9.91 7.56 8.92
C LEU A 164 10.91 6.59 8.29
N GLU A 165 11.52 6.98 7.17
CA GLU A 165 12.56 6.22 6.47
C GLU A 165 13.85 6.00 7.29
N HIS A 166 14.03 6.72 8.39
CA HIS A 166 15.16 6.61 9.31
C HIS A 166 14.82 5.81 10.58
N ASP A 167 13.58 5.36 10.73
CA ASP A 167 13.12 4.56 11.87
C ASP A 167 13.01 3.07 11.53
N ASP A 168 13.24 2.22 12.54
CA ASP A 168 12.98 0.78 12.42
C ASP A 168 11.47 0.51 12.40
N ALA A 169 11.04 -0.49 11.62
CA ALA A 169 9.62 -0.83 11.49
C ALA A 169 8.94 -1.15 12.82
N ASN A 170 9.64 -1.77 13.79
CA ASN A 170 9.06 -2.07 15.11
C ASN A 170 8.90 -0.82 15.98
N ARG A 171 9.67 0.24 15.73
CA ARG A 171 9.57 1.52 16.46
C ARG A 171 8.56 2.47 15.82
N ALA A 172 8.38 2.34 14.51
CA ALA A 172 7.38 3.09 13.75
C ALA A 172 5.95 2.57 13.95
N LEU A 173 5.81 1.32 14.39
CA LEU A 173 4.54 0.64 14.67
C LEU A 173 3.81 1.22 15.89
#